data_AF-A0A1Q6UBR1-F1
#
_entry.id   AF-A0A1Q6UBR1-F1
#
_cell.length_a   1.000
_cell.length_b   1.000
_cell.length_c   1.000
_cell.angle_alpha   90.00
_cell.angle_beta   90.00
_cell.angle_gamma   90.00
#
_symmetry.space_group_name_H-M   'P 1'
#
loop_
_entity.id
_entity.type
_entity.pdbx_description
1 polymer ?
#
loop_
_entity_poly.entity_id
_entity_poly.type
_entity_poly.pdbx_seq_one_letter_code
_entity_poly.pdbx_strand_id
1 'polypeptide(L)'
;MKNIAMKLLVASTVVLTSACSGAGFPSLLGSDSAGNGNIVVRSGSYEDAKGANTGTFVGQKIIAFRQELEQIKVSHQSNREELTRIQKNITVNSTQYNNTVGSIESKLQIGTTPGNPNLYNMLQQAQNNVQTMSMNANALNNLSVKVANDATSTVYLIDSIRAAFSISGAVDEDHRQLHNLQNEAEQLLVSINSINSEVNDDSARQQQYLVSAQNQIGNLNTAIRVGSFRNAAPAPAPRPVLFGSKAASRNTQTAAASAAAVRSGKPLFVAKFKNDNVSYKEGLSTAVKAAVNRKSNTVFEVVAVSNGSAAGKAQEHANKIFEEIAAMGVNPGNINLSAKTSAQADGAEVWIFVH
;
A
#
# COMPACT_ATOMS: atom_id res chain seq x y z
N MET A 1 53.07 -34.22 -14.27
CA MET A 1 52.58 -35.62 -14.41
C MET A 1 51.26 -35.68 -13.65
N LYS A 2 50.07 -35.96 -14.18
CA LYS A 2 49.61 -36.52 -15.45
C LYS A 2 48.12 -36.11 -15.60
N ASN A 3 47.74 -35.73 -16.82
CA ASN A 3 46.36 -35.50 -17.27
C ASN A 3 45.51 -36.79 -17.27
N ILE A 4 44.20 -36.62 -17.48
CA ILE A 4 43.20 -37.47 -18.20
C ILE A 4 41.91 -37.58 -17.33
N ALA A 5 40.79 -36.90 -17.61
CA ALA A 5 39.87 -36.91 -18.75
C ALA A 5 38.98 -38.18 -18.84
N MET A 6 37.68 -38.04 -18.53
CA MET A 6 36.58 -38.88 -19.08
C MET A 6 35.25 -38.16 -18.79
N LYS A 7 34.65 -37.42 -19.73
CA LYS A 7 33.66 -37.87 -20.73
C LYS A 7 32.58 -38.79 -20.16
N LEU A 8 31.39 -38.23 -19.92
CA LEU A 8 30.14 -38.95 -20.22
C LEU A 8 29.15 -38.00 -20.88
N LEU A 9 28.88 -38.33 -22.14
CA LEU A 9 27.95 -37.71 -23.06
C LEU A 9 26.68 -38.55 -23.01
N VAL A 10 25.53 -37.95 -22.69
CA VAL A 10 24.21 -38.54 -22.94
C VAL A 10 23.42 -37.51 -23.73
N ALA A 11 23.39 -37.75 -25.04
CA ALA A 11 22.50 -37.15 -25.99
C ALA A 11 21.23 -38.01 -26.11
N SER A 12 20.20 -37.43 -26.76
CA SER A 12 18.92 -38.04 -27.20
C SER A 12 17.78 -37.76 -26.21
N THR A 13 16.61 -37.25 -26.58
CA THR A 13 16.02 -37.00 -27.91
C THR A 13 14.75 -36.19 -27.64
N VAL A 14 14.64 -34.98 -28.20
CA VAL A 14 13.36 -34.23 -28.19
C VAL A 14 12.57 -34.68 -29.41
N VAL A 15 11.52 -35.46 -29.17
CA VAL A 15 10.54 -35.86 -30.18
C VAL A 15 9.48 -34.74 -30.25
N LEU A 16 9.49 -33.96 -31.34
CA LEU A 16 8.33 -33.14 -31.73
C LEU A 16 7.39 -34.03 -32.55
N THR A 17 6.27 -34.42 -31.95
CA THR A 17 5.10 -34.90 -32.69
C THR A 17 4.21 -33.73 -33.08
N SER A 18 4.10 -33.51 -34.37
CA SER A 18 3.11 -32.68 -35.06
C SER A 18 1.81 -33.47 -35.28
N ALA A 19 0.64 -32.89 -34.96
CA ALA A 19 -0.60 -33.03 -35.73
C ALA A 19 -1.77 -32.18 -35.17
N CYS A 20 -2.49 -31.52 -36.11
CA CYS A 20 -3.86 -30.98 -36.06
C CYS A 20 -4.17 -29.79 -35.13
N SER A 21 -4.96 -28.78 -35.46
CA SER A 21 -5.71 -28.36 -36.68
C SER A 21 -6.35 -27.00 -36.35
N GLY A 22 -6.50 -26.12 -37.35
CA GLY A 22 -7.52 -25.07 -37.31
C GLY A 22 -7.01 -23.63 -37.45
N ALA A 23 -6.65 -23.24 -38.67
CA ALA A 23 -6.70 -21.84 -39.10
C ALA A 23 -7.15 -21.81 -40.56
N GLY A 24 -8.43 -21.53 -40.77
CA GLY A 24 -8.95 -21.14 -42.07
C GLY A 24 -8.64 -19.67 -42.30
N PHE A 25 -7.86 -19.37 -43.34
CA PHE A 25 -7.87 -18.08 -44.01
C PHE A 25 -7.86 -18.33 -45.53
N PRO A 26 -8.74 -17.67 -46.30
CA PRO A 26 -8.85 -17.88 -47.72
C PRO A 26 -7.72 -17.18 -48.47
N SER A 27 -7.28 -17.85 -49.53
CA SER A 27 -6.37 -17.39 -50.57
C SER A 27 -6.87 -16.14 -51.29
N LEU A 28 -5.96 -15.20 -51.55
CA LEU A 28 -6.07 -14.19 -52.61
C LEU A 28 -4.71 -14.12 -53.32
N LEU A 29 -4.42 -15.17 -54.10
CA LEU A 29 -3.45 -15.08 -55.19
C LEU A 29 -4.19 -14.59 -56.43
N GLY A 30 -3.84 -13.39 -56.89
CA GLY A 30 -4.02 -12.97 -58.27
C GLY A 30 -2.64 -12.88 -58.92
N SER A 31 -2.43 -13.66 -59.97
CA SER A 31 -1.32 -13.47 -60.90
C SER A 31 -1.52 -12.16 -61.66
N ASP A 32 -0.42 -11.51 -62.06
CA ASP A 32 -0.11 -11.34 -63.48
C ASP A 32 1.28 -10.72 -63.68
N SER A 33 1.83 -11.04 -64.84
CA SER A 33 3.23 -11.00 -65.23
C SER A 33 3.69 -9.67 -65.81
N ALA A 34 5.02 -9.47 -65.71
CA ALA A 34 5.92 -8.79 -66.65
C ALA A 34 5.71 -7.28 -66.94
N GLY A 35 6.72 -6.48 -66.57
CA GLY A 35 6.88 -5.12 -67.07
C GLY A 35 8.03 -4.39 -66.40
N ASN A 36 9.09 -4.13 -67.16
CA ASN A 36 10.27 -3.36 -66.79
C ASN A 36 9.91 -1.96 -66.26
N GLY A 37 10.42 -1.56 -65.09
CA GLY A 37 10.34 -0.17 -64.62
C GLY A 37 10.38 0.01 -63.11
N ASN A 38 11.43 0.68 -62.64
CA ASN A 38 11.53 1.41 -61.37
C ASN A 38 11.28 0.61 -60.06
N ILE A 39 12.32 0.49 -59.23
CA ILE A 39 12.17 0.06 -57.83
C ILE A 39 11.45 1.21 -57.10
N VAL A 40 10.13 1.20 -57.14
CA VAL A 40 9.33 2.00 -56.22
C VAL A 40 9.37 1.27 -54.89
N VAL A 41 10.04 1.88 -53.91
CA VAL A 41 9.95 1.47 -52.50
C VAL A 41 8.46 1.53 -52.15
N ARG A 42 7.82 0.36 -52.15
CA ARG A 42 6.43 0.20 -51.76
C ARG A 42 6.36 0.47 -50.27
N SER A 43 6.10 1.73 -49.94
CA SER A 43 5.57 2.19 -48.66
C SER A 43 4.25 1.45 -48.43
N GLY A 44 4.36 0.24 -47.88
CA GLY A 44 3.22 -0.51 -47.37
C GLY A 44 2.68 0.25 -46.19
N SER A 45 1.61 0.98 -46.45
CA SER A 45 0.70 1.58 -45.49
C SER A 45 0.25 0.53 -44.48
N TYR A 46 0.87 0.54 -43.30
CA TYR A 46 0.25 0.03 -42.08
C TYR A 46 -0.83 1.04 -41.66
N GLU A 47 -1.85 1.19 -42.49
CA GLU A 47 -3.13 1.70 -42.04
C GLU A 47 -3.82 0.55 -41.33
N ASP A 48 -3.72 0.52 -40.01
CA ASP A 48 -4.92 0.25 -39.22
C ASP A 48 -4.74 0.63 -37.74
N ALA A 49 -5.75 1.37 -37.25
CA ALA A 49 -6.02 1.78 -35.87
C ALA A 49 -5.04 2.68 -35.09
N LYS A 50 -3.76 2.85 -35.47
CA LYS A 50 -2.82 3.70 -34.68
C LYS A 50 -2.07 4.80 -35.46
N GLY A 51 -2.53 5.22 -36.64
CA GLY A 51 -1.91 6.31 -37.39
C GLY A 51 -0.68 5.87 -38.20
N ALA A 52 -0.57 6.38 -39.42
CA ALA A 52 0.41 5.96 -40.41
C ALA A 52 1.85 6.33 -40.02
N ASN A 53 2.82 5.48 -40.39
CA ASN A 53 4.24 5.81 -40.25
C ASN A 53 4.58 6.93 -41.23
N THR A 54 4.95 8.08 -40.69
CA THR A 54 5.24 9.32 -41.44
C THR A 54 6.63 9.33 -42.06
N GLY A 55 7.47 8.34 -41.77
CA GLY A 55 8.87 8.28 -42.21
C GLY A 55 9.81 9.28 -41.51
N THR A 56 9.30 10.10 -40.60
CA THR A 56 10.09 11.10 -39.86
C THR A 56 10.82 10.44 -38.68
N PHE A 57 11.85 11.13 -38.16
CA PHE A 57 12.53 10.71 -36.93
C PHE A 57 11.58 10.69 -35.72
N VAL A 58 10.62 11.61 -35.68
CA VAL A 58 9.59 11.67 -34.62
C VAL A 58 8.60 10.52 -34.76
N GLY A 59 8.21 10.15 -35.99
CA GLY A 59 7.43 8.95 -36.27
C GLY A 59 8.05 7.67 -35.73
N GLN A 60 9.38 7.53 -35.81
CA GLN A 60 10.10 6.39 -35.22
C GLN A 60 10.05 6.40 -33.68
N LYS A 61 10.21 7.57 -33.05
CA LYS A 61 10.07 7.72 -31.58
C LYS A 61 8.65 7.41 -31.09
N ILE A 62 7.63 7.82 -31.84
CA ILE A 62 6.21 7.52 -31.54
C ILE A 62 5.98 6.01 -31.45
N ILE A 63 6.61 5.22 -32.31
CA ILE A 63 6.53 3.75 -32.26
C ILE A 63 7.14 3.20 -30.97
N ALA A 64 8.31 3.71 -30.56
CA ALA A 64 8.94 3.32 -29.30
C ALA A 64 8.06 3.69 -28.09
N PHE A 65 7.51 4.91 -28.06
CA PHE A 65 6.59 5.35 -27.00
C PHE A 65 5.33 4.49 -26.91
N ARG A 66 4.79 4.03 -28.05
CA ARG A 66 3.65 3.10 -28.06
C ARG A 66 3.99 1.76 -27.43
N GLN A 67 5.17 1.22 -27.73
CA GLN A 67 5.62 -0.05 -27.18
C GLN A 67 5.81 0.06 -25.66
N GLU A 68 6.45 1.13 -25.20
CA GLU A 68 6.62 1.41 -23.78
C GLU A 68 5.27 1.60 -23.06
N LEU A 69 4.37 2.41 -23.65
CA LEU A 69 3.03 2.62 -23.11
C LEU A 69 2.25 1.30 -23.00
N GLU A 70 2.33 0.43 -24.01
CA GLU A 70 1.66 -0.87 -24.00
C GLU A 70 2.24 -1.79 -22.93
N GLN A 71 3.57 -1.80 -22.75
CA GLN A 71 4.22 -2.56 -21.69
C GLN A 71 3.74 -2.10 -20.30
N ILE A 72 3.68 -0.78 -20.07
CA ILE A 72 3.18 -0.23 -18.81
C ILE A 72 1.70 -0.60 -18.60
N LYS A 73 0.86 -0.55 -19.64
CA LYS A 73 -0.55 -0.95 -19.54
C LYS A 73 -0.72 -2.42 -19.15
N VAL A 74 0.06 -3.32 -19.74
CA VAL A 74 0.03 -4.75 -19.39
C VAL A 74 0.46 -4.96 -17.94
N SER A 75 1.53 -4.28 -17.50
CA SER A 75 1.98 -4.29 -16.09
C SER A 75 0.88 -3.77 -15.15
N HIS A 76 0.29 -2.63 -15.49
CA HIS A 76 -0.80 -2.01 -14.73
C HIS A 76 -2.02 -2.93 -14.62
N GLN A 77 -2.44 -3.56 -15.71
CA GLN A 77 -3.56 -4.50 -15.71
C GLN A 77 -3.27 -5.73 -14.84
N SER A 78 -2.06 -6.29 -14.92
CA SER A 78 -1.62 -7.38 -14.04
C SER A 78 -1.62 -6.97 -12.57
N ASN A 79 -1.14 -5.76 -12.26
CA ASN A 79 -1.14 -5.20 -10.91
C ASN A 79 -2.58 -5.02 -10.37
N ARG A 80 -3.56 -4.62 -11.21
CA ARG A 80 -4.98 -4.55 -10.82
C ARG A 80 -5.56 -5.92 -10.46
N GLU A 81 -5.23 -6.93 -11.27
CA GLU A 81 -5.72 -8.30 -11.08
C GLU A 81 -5.13 -8.91 -9.81
N GLU A 82 -3.85 -8.63 -9.54
CA GLU A 82 -3.19 -9.03 -8.30
C GLU A 82 -3.85 -8.36 -7.09
N LEU A 83 -4.13 -7.05 -7.14
CA LEU A 83 -4.85 -6.34 -6.08
C LEU A 83 -6.21 -6.99 -5.80
N THR A 84 -7.00 -7.23 -6.84
CA THR A 84 -8.34 -7.84 -6.73
C THR A 84 -8.27 -9.23 -6.08
N ARG A 85 -7.25 -10.02 -6.47
CA ARG A 85 -7.00 -11.34 -5.88
C ARG A 85 -6.63 -11.25 -4.40
N ILE A 86 -5.75 -10.31 -4.03
CA ILE A 86 -5.36 -10.07 -2.64
C ILE A 86 -6.58 -9.65 -1.82
N GLN A 87 -7.39 -8.70 -2.30
CA GLN A 87 -8.61 -8.24 -1.63
C GLN A 87 -9.61 -9.38 -1.39
N LYS A 88 -9.78 -10.27 -2.37
CA LYS A 88 -10.59 -11.48 -2.21
C LYS A 88 -10.04 -12.39 -1.11
N ASN A 89 -8.73 -12.63 -1.10
CA ASN A 89 -8.08 -13.44 -0.06
C ASN A 89 -8.21 -12.81 1.33
N ILE A 90 -8.06 -11.49 1.45
CA ILE A 90 -8.26 -10.75 2.70
C ILE A 90 -9.71 -10.93 3.19
N THR A 91 -10.70 -10.79 2.30
CA THR A 91 -12.12 -10.91 2.66
C THR A 91 -12.48 -12.31 3.16
N VAL A 92 -12.03 -13.34 2.43
CA VAL A 92 -12.26 -14.75 2.80
C VAL A 92 -11.59 -15.07 4.13
N ASN A 93 -10.30 -14.72 4.27
CA ASN A 93 -9.53 -14.99 5.48
C ASN A 93 -10.08 -14.25 6.71
N SER A 94 -10.50 -12.99 6.55
CA SER A 94 -11.09 -12.20 7.64
C SER A 94 -12.39 -12.79 8.13
N THR A 95 -13.23 -13.28 7.21
CA THR A 95 -14.50 -13.94 7.57
C THR A 95 -14.24 -15.23 8.34
N GLN A 96 -13.30 -16.05 7.87
CA GLN A 96 -12.92 -17.30 8.55
C GLN A 96 -12.33 -17.01 9.94
N TYR A 97 -11.39 -16.06 10.04
CA TYR A 97 -10.81 -15.65 11.32
C TYR A 97 -11.88 -15.20 12.32
N ASN A 98 -12.76 -14.29 11.93
CA ASN A 98 -13.80 -13.76 12.81
C ASN A 98 -14.80 -14.83 13.25
N ASN A 99 -15.16 -15.76 12.35
CA ASN A 99 -16.04 -16.89 12.70
C ASN A 99 -15.39 -17.83 13.72
N THR A 100 -14.11 -18.18 13.51
CA THR A 100 -13.36 -19.03 14.43
C THR A 100 -13.21 -18.36 15.80
N VAL A 101 -12.81 -17.08 15.82
CA VAL A 101 -12.65 -16.30 17.05
C VAL A 101 -13.97 -16.13 17.78
N GLY A 102 -15.04 -15.74 17.10
CA GLY A 102 -16.37 -15.61 17.72
C GLY A 102 -16.89 -16.92 18.31
N SER A 103 -16.58 -18.04 17.66
CA SER A 103 -16.93 -19.37 18.18
C SER A 103 -16.12 -19.75 19.43
N ILE A 104 -14.83 -19.39 19.49
CA ILE A 104 -13.99 -19.56 20.68
C ILE A 104 -14.53 -18.68 21.82
N GLU A 105 -14.76 -17.40 21.54
CA GLU A 105 -15.25 -16.43 22.53
C GLU A 105 -16.60 -16.86 23.12
N SER A 106 -17.56 -17.28 22.27
CA SER A 106 -18.86 -17.78 22.73
C SER A 106 -18.72 -18.99 23.67
N LYS A 107 -17.82 -19.94 23.35
CA LYS A 107 -17.55 -21.09 24.24
C LYS A 107 -16.86 -20.69 25.55
N LEU A 108 -15.97 -19.71 25.51
CA LEU A 108 -15.29 -19.20 26.71
C LEU A 108 -16.19 -18.34 27.60
N GLN A 109 -17.22 -17.69 27.04
CA GLN A 109 -18.23 -16.94 27.78
C GLN A 109 -19.17 -17.87 28.56
N ILE A 110 -19.57 -18.99 27.97
CA ILE A 110 -20.35 -20.04 28.66
C ILE A 110 -19.49 -20.72 29.74
N GLY A 111 -18.17 -20.72 29.54
CA GLY A 111 -17.20 -21.43 30.37
C GLY A 111 -16.92 -22.81 29.81
N THR A 112 -15.65 -23.23 29.92
CA THR A 112 -15.18 -24.51 29.41
C THR A 112 -14.13 -25.09 30.36
N THR A 113 -13.82 -26.38 30.22
CA THR A 113 -12.75 -26.99 31.00
C THR A 113 -11.42 -26.30 30.69
N PRO A 114 -10.63 -25.92 31.71
CA PRO A 114 -9.29 -25.38 31.52
C PRO A 114 -8.47 -26.25 30.56
N GLY A 115 -7.91 -25.64 29.52
CA GLY A 115 -7.08 -26.35 28.54
C GLY A 115 -7.84 -27.24 27.54
N ASN A 116 -9.10 -26.92 27.23
CA ASN A 116 -9.91 -27.69 26.27
C ASN A 116 -9.20 -27.89 24.90
N PRO A 117 -8.89 -29.13 24.48
CA PRO A 117 -8.14 -29.39 23.24
C PRO A 117 -8.89 -28.94 21.98
N ASN A 118 -10.23 -28.95 21.99
CA ASN A 118 -11.01 -28.47 20.85
C ASN A 118 -10.83 -26.97 20.63
N LEU A 119 -10.72 -26.18 21.71
CA LEU A 119 -10.47 -24.74 21.60
C LEU A 119 -9.04 -24.44 21.18
N TYR A 120 -8.07 -25.27 21.57
CA TYR A 120 -6.70 -25.17 21.06
C TYR A 120 -6.62 -25.44 19.56
N ASN A 121 -7.36 -26.43 19.05
CA ASN A 121 -7.43 -26.67 17.61
C ASN A 121 -8.03 -25.47 16.86
N MET A 122 -9.09 -24.87 17.41
CA MET A 122 -9.68 -23.64 16.84
C MET A 122 -8.73 -22.45 16.93
N LEU A 123 -7.99 -22.30 18.04
CA LEU A 123 -6.98 -21.26 18.20
C LEU A 123 -5.85 -21.43 17.18
N GLN A 124 -5.42 -22.66 16.91
CA GLN A 124 -4.43 -22.97 15.89
C GLN A 124 -4.93 -22.59 14.49
N GLN A 125 -6.20 -22.86 14.17
CA GLN A 125 -6.81 -22.38 12.93
C GLN A 125 -6.80 -20.84 12.84
N ALA A 126 -7.14 -20.16 13.93
CA ALA A 126 -7.08 -18.70 13.98
C ALA A 126 -5.64 -18.15 13.83
N GLN A 127 -4.64 -18.83 14.39
CA GLN A 127 -3.22 -18.53 14.18
C GLN A 127 -2.80 -18.68 12.71
N ASN A 128 -3.24 -19.76 12.04
CA ASN A 128 -3.00 -19.93 10.60
C ASN A 128 -3.63 -18.80 9.78
N ASN A 129 -4.83 -18.34 10.16
CA ASN A 129 -5.46 -17.19 9.50
C ASN A 129 -4.67 -15.90 9.72
N VAL A 130 -4.08 -15.67 10.90
CA VAL A 130 -3.18 -14.53 11.17
C VAL A 130 -1.91 -14.63 10.33
N GLN A 131 -1.35 -15.83 10.13
CA GLN A 131 -0.22 -16.01 9.22
C GLN A 131 -0.61 -15.64 7.78
N THR A 132 -1.81 -16.03 7.32
CA THR A 132 -2.34 -15.60 6.03
C THR A 132 -2.54 -14.08 5.96
N MET A 133 -2.96 -13.43 7.05
CA MET A 133 -3.03 -11.96 7.10
C MET A 133 -1.66 -11.32 6.91
N SER A 134 -0.59 -11.92 7.47
CA SER A 134 0.79 -11.47 7.29
C SER A 134 1.25 -11.64 5.85
N MET A 135 0.96 -12.79 5.22
CA MET A 135 1.28 -13.01 3.81
C MET A 135 0.57 -12.00 2.90
N ASN A 136 -0.70 -11.68 3.17
CA ASN A 136 -1.44 -10.67 2.42
C ASN A 136 -0.83 -9.27 2.60
N ALA A 137 -0.41 -8.90 3.81
CA ALA A 137 0.26 -7.61 4.06
C ALA A 137 1.58 -7.50 3.28
N ASN A 138 2.37 -8.57 3.25
CA ASN A 138 3.60 -8.61 2.45
C ASN A 138 3.32 -8.55 0.94
N ALA A 139 2.26 -9.20 0.46
CA ALA A 139 1.84 -9.12 -0.93
C ALA A 139 1.43 -7.69 -1.33
N LEU A 140 0.71 -6.96 -0.47
CA LEU A 140 0.37 -5.55 -0.69
C LEU A 140 1.63 -4.67 -0.74
N ASN A 141 2.60 -4.88 0.14
CA ASN A 141 3.87 -4.14 0.11
C ASN A 141 4.64 -4.38 -1.20
N ASN A 142 4.72 -5.63 -1.66
CA ASN A 142 5.36 -5.94 -2.94
C ASN A 142 4.61 -5.32 -4.12
N LEU A 143 3.27 -5.32 -4.09
CA LEU A 143 2.45 -4.67 -5.11
C LEU A 143 2.66 -3.15 -5.13
N SER A 144 2.76 -2.51 -3.96
CA SER A 144 3.05 -1.07 -3.85
C SER A 144 4.35 -0.69 -4.57
N VAL A 145 5.42 -1.48 -4.40
CA VAL A 145 6.70 -1.26 -5.11
C VAL A 145 6.53 -1.39 -6.62
N LYS A 146 5.79 -2.39 -7.11
CA LYS A 146 5.51 -2.56 -8.55
C LYS A 146 4.74 -1.36 -9.12
N VAL A 147 3.69 -0.92 -8.44
CA VAL A 147 2.86 0.22 -8.86
C VAL A 147 3.65 1.52 -8.84
N ALA A 148 4.56 1.72 -7.88
CA ALA A 148 5.45 2.87 -7.82
C ALA A 148 6.45 2.89 -9.00
N ASN A 149 6.97 1.72 -9.40
CA ASN A 149 7.81 1.60 -10.59
C ASN A 149 7.04 1.95 -11.87
N ASP A 150 5.82 1.43 -12.04
CA ASP A 150 4.96 1.78 -13.18
C ASP A 150 4.66 3.28 -13.23
N ALA A 151 4.40 3.91 -12.08
CA ALA A 151 4.16 5.36 -11.98
C ALA A 151 5.38 6.15 -12.46
N THR A 152 6.56 5.76 -12.00
CA THR A 152 7.84 6.39 -12.37
C THR A 152 8.11 6.25 -13.87
N SER A 153 7.95 5.04 -14.44
CA SER A 153 8.09 4.81 -15.88
C SER A 153 7.09 5.63 -16.70
N THR A 154 5.85 5.77 -16.21
CA THR A 154 4.82 6.58 -16.90
C THR A 154 5.18 8.07 -16.90
N VAL A 155 5.71 8.59 -15.79
CA VAL A 155 6.18 9.99 -15.73
C VAL A 155 7.34 10.21 -16.72
N TYR A 156 8.32 9.30 -16.76
CA TYR A 156 9.42 9.38 -17.73
C TYR A 156 8.93 9.32 -19.18
N LEU A 157 7.94 8.49 -19.48
CA LEU A 157 7.32 8.41 -20.80
C LEU A 157 6.63 9.74 -21.17
N ILE A 158 5.84 10.33 -20.26
CA ILE A 158 5.17 11.62 -20.47
C ILE A 158 6.21 12.73 -20.75
N ASP A 159 7.28 12.79 -19.96
CA ASP A 159 8.33 13.79 -20.15
C ASP A 159 9.08 13.58 -21.48
N SER A 160 9.29 12.33 -21.88
CA SER A 160 9.90 11.98 -23.17
C SER A 160 9.01 12.35 -24.36
N ILE A 161 7.68 12.17 -24.23
CA ILE A 161 6.70 12.60 -25.23
C ILE A 161 6.69 14.13 -25.32
N ARG A 162 6.73 14.85 -24.19
CA ARG A 162 6.81 16.33 -24.15
C ARG A 162 8.08 16.84 -24.82
N ALA A 163 9.21 16.21 -24.58
CA ALA A 163 10.47 16.54 -25.26
C ALA A 163 10.39 16.30 -26.78
N ALA A 164 9.65 15.28 -27.22
CA ALA A 164 9.50 14.96 -28.64
C ALA A 164 8.75 16.05 -29.44
N PHE A 165 7.87 16.83 -28.80
CA PHE A 165 7.22 17.99 -29.44
C PHE A 165 8.20 19.10 -29.85
N SER A 166 9.38 19.17 -29.23
CA SER A 166 10.39 20.20 -29.54
C SER A 166 11.36 19.78 -30.65
N ILE A 167 11.21 18.58 -31.20
CA ILE A 167 12.09 18.05 -32.24
C ILE A 167 11.67 18.62 -33.60
N SER A 168 12.61 19.29 -34.28
CA SER A 168 12.39 19.80 -35.64
C SER A 168 12.27 18.68 -36.68
N GLY A 169 11.47 18.89 -37.72
CA GLY A 169 11.29 17.94 -38.82
C GLY A 169 10.16 16.92 -38.62
N ALA A 170 9.29 17.13 -37.63
CA ALA A 170 8.02 16.43 -37.47
C ALA A 170 6.96 16.96 -38.46
N VAL A 171 6.05 16.08 -38.88
CA VAL A 171 4.85 16.49 -39.66
C VAL A 171 3.64 16.67 -38.73
N ASP A 172 2.59 17.35 -39.20
CA ASP A 172 1.35 17.57 -38.43
C ASP A 172 0.69 16.27 -37.94
N GLU A 173 0.85 15.18 -38.69
CA GLU A 173 0.40 13.85 -38.29
C GLU A 173 1.18 13.34 -37.05
N ASP A 174 2.48 13.59 -36.95
CA ASP A 174 3.29 13.21 -35.78
C ASP A 174 2.83 13.96 -34.53
N HIS A 175 2.56 15.27 -34.67
CA HIS A 175 2.06 16.08 -33.55
C HIS A 175 0.70 15.59 -33.04
N ARG A 176 -0.22 15.23 -33.95
CA ARG A 176 -1.51 14.64 -33.56
C ARG A 176 -1.31 13.31 -32.83
N GLN A 177 -0.41 12.46 -33.32
CA GLN A 177 -0.11 11.17 -32.68
C GLN A 177 0.55 11.34 -31.30
N LEU A 178 1.49 12.28 -31.14
CA LEU A 178 2.09 12.61 -29.85
C LEU A 178 1.03 13.13 -28.86
N HIS A 179 0.11 13.97 -29.32
CA HIS A 179 -0.94 14.51 -28.46
C HIS A 179 -1.89 13.40 -27.96
N ASN A 180 -2.25 12.45 -28.83
CA ASN A 180 -3.04 11.28 -28.43
C ASN A 180 -2.28 10.40 -27.43
N LEU A 181 -0.99 10.15 -27.67
CA LEU A 181 -0.16 9.36 -26.75
C LEU A 181 0.03 10.04 -25.40
N GLN A 182 0.24 11.36 -25.39
CA GLN A 182 0.33 12.13 -24.15
C GLN A 182 -0.94 12.00 -23.33
N ASN A 183 -2.11 12.21 -23.94
CA ASN A 183 -3.40 12.08 -23.26
C ASN A 183 -3.59 10.66 -22.69
N GLU A 184 -3.24 9.63 -23.47
CA GLU A 184 -3.35 8.24 -23.05
C GLU A 184 -2.39 7.90 -21.89
N ALA A 185 -1.16 8.40 -21.93
CA ALA A 185 -0.17 8.22 -20.86
C ALA A 185 -0.58 9.00 -19.58
N GLU A 186 -1.11 10.21 -19.71
CA GLU A 186 -1.63 11.01 -18.58
C GLU A 186 -2.85 10.34 -17.94
N GLN A 187 -3.76 9.78 -18.74
CA GLN A 187 -4.89 8.99 -18.23
C GLN A 187 -4.42 7.73 -17.49
N LEU A 188 -3.42 7.03 -18.04
CA LEU A 188 -2.82 5.86 -17.39
C LEU A 188 -2.17 6.23 -16.06
N LEU A 189 -1.46 7.37 -15.98
CA LEU A 189 -0.85 7.85 -14.75
C LEU A 189 -1.89 8.10 -13.65
N VAL A 190 -3.05 8.69 -13.99
CA VAL A 190 -4.16 8.86 -13.03
C VAL A 190 -4.66 7.51 -12.53
N SER A 191 -4.82 6.52 -13.42
CA SER A 191 -5.22 5.16 -13.03
C SER A 191 -4.19 4.49 -12.12
N ILE A 192 -2.90 4.62 -12.42
CA ILE A 192 -1.81 4.09 -11.59
C ILE A 192 -1.82 4.74 -10.20
N ASN A 193 -1.98 6.06 -10.12
CA ASN A 193 -2.08 6.78 -8.85
C ASN A 193 -3.29 6.35 -8.03
N SER A 194 -4.42 6.05 -8.68
CA SER A 194 -5.60 5.49 -8.01
C SER A 194 -5.28 4.14 -7.33
N ILE A 195 -4.65 3.21 -8.04
CA ILE A 195 -4.23 1.93 -7.46
C ILE A 195 -3.21 2.15 -6.35
N ASN A 196 -2.26 3.06 -6.54
CA ASN A 196 -1.25 3.34 -5.52
C ASN A 196 -1.90 3.81 -4.21
N SER A 197 -2.88 4.71 -4.29
CA SER A 197 -3.67 5.13 -3.12
C SER A 197 -4.42 3.96 -2.50
N GLU A 198 -5.08 3.13 -3.31
CA GLU A 198 -5.83 1.96 -2.82
C GLU A 198 -4.94 0.93 -2.12
N VAL A 199 -3.78 0.60 -2.70
CA VAL A 199 -2.81 -0.35 -2.12
C VAL A 199 -2.22 0.19 -0.81
N ASN A 200 -1.91 1.49 -0.73
CA ASN A 200 -1.39 2.10 0.50
C ASN A 200 -2.44 2.08 1.62
N ASP A 201 -3.68 2.42 1.30
CA ASP A 201 -4.80 2.38 2.23
C ASP A 201 -5.08 0.94 2.71
N ASP A 202 -5.07 -0.02 1.79
CA ASP A 202 -5.25 -1.44 2.09
C ASP A 202 -4.11 -1.98 2.95
N SER A 203 -2.86 -1.60 2.66
CA SER A 203 -1.68 -2.03 3.42
C SER A 203 -1.71 -1.48 4.85
N ALA A 204 -2.01 -0.20 5.03
CA ALA A 204 -2.14 0.43 6.34
C ALA A 204 -3.26 -0.24 7.17
N ARG A 205 -4.43 -0.48 6.56
CA ARG A 205 -5.53 -1.22 7.21
C ARG A 205 -5.10 -2.63 7.59
N GLN A 206 -4.47 -3.36 6.68
CA GLN A 206 -4.09 -4.75 6.91
C GLN A 206 -3.05 -4.89 8.04
N GLN A 207 -2.11 -3.94 8.16
CA GLN A 207 -1.15 -3.90 9.26
C GLN A 207 -1.81 -3.65 10.61
N GLN A 208 -2.76 -2.72 10.69
CA GLN A 208 -3.54 -2.47 11.90
C GLN A 208 -4.37 -3.70 12.32
N TYR A 209 -5.04 -4.33 11.35
CA TYR A 209 -5.80 -5.57 11.58
C TYR A 209 -4.91 -6.70 12.08
N LEU A 210 -3.72 -6.87 11.50
CA LEU A 210 -2.77 -7.91 11.90
C LEU A 210 -2.31 -7.74 13.35
N VAL A 211 -1.96 -6.51 13.76
CA VAL A 211 -1.55 -6.24 15.15
C VAL A 211 -2.71 -6.51 16.12
N SER A 212 -3.92 -6.08 15.79
CA SER A 212 -5.12 -6.36 16.59
C SER A 212 -5.37 -7.87 16.70
N ALA A 213 -5.26 -8.59 15.59
CA ALA A 213 -5.51 -10.03 15.55
C ALA A 213 -4.47 -10.81 16.36
N GLN A 214 -3.19 -10.43 16.32
CA GLN A 214 -2.14 -11.03 17.15
C GLN A 214 -2.40 -10.83 18.64
N ASN A 215 -2.78 -9.62 19.06
CA ASN A 215 -3.13 -9.34 20.45
C ASN A 215 -4.35 -10.16 20.89
N GLN A 216 -5.37 -10.27 20.04
CA GLN A 216 -6.57 -11.07 20.33
C GLN A 216 -6.24 -12.56 20.49
N ILE A 217 -5.38 -13.14 19.64
CA ILE A 217 -4.91 -14.52 19.79
C ILE A 217 -4.18 -14.73 21.13
N GLY A 218 -3.35 -13.78 21.56
CA GLY A 218 -2.68 -13.83 22.86
C GLY A 218 -3.66 -13.87 24.04
N ASN A 219 -4.72 -13.05 23.96
CA ASN A 219 -5.78 -13.02 24.96
C ASN A 219 -6.59 -14.33 24.98
N LEU A 220 -6.97 -14.84 23.81
CA LEU A 220 -7.70 -16.11 23.67
C LEU A 220 -6.87 -17.28 24.21
N ASN A 221 -5.56 -17.31 23.95
CA ASN A 221 -4.68 -18.35 24.48
C ASN A 221 -4.72 -18.38 26.02
N THR A 222 -4.66 -17.21 26.65
CA THR A 222 -4.74 -17.10 28.12
C THR A 222 -6.12 -17.50 28.64
N ALA A 223 -7.19 -17.08 27.97
CA ALA A 223 -8.56 -17.42 28.35
C ALA A 223 -8.86 -18.93 28.21
N ILE A 224 -8.34 -19.59 27.16
CA ILE A 224 -8.47 -21.05 26.97
C ILE A 224 -7.75 -21.81 28.09
N ARG A 225 -6.56 -21.34 28.52
CA ARG A 225 -5.82 -21.95 29.65
C ARG A 225 -6.63 -21.90 30.95
N VAL A 226 -7.32 -20.80 31.21
CA VAL A 226 -8.15 -20.60 32.41
C VAL A 226 -9.54 -21.23 32.26
N GLY A 227 -9.99 -21.51 31.04
CA GLY A 227 -11.30 -22.08 30.75
C GLY A 227 -12.47 -21.08 30.86
N SER A 228 -12.18 -19.78 31.04
CA SER A 228 -13.21 -18.75 31.11
C SER A 228 -12.69 -17.39 30.68
N PHE A 229 -13.57 -16.57 30.10
CA PHE A 229 -13.29 -15.17 29.80
C PHE A 229 -13.54 -14.32 31.06
N ARG A 230 -12.68 -14.41 32.08
CA ARG A 230 -12.81 -13.60 33.31
C ARG A 230 -12.50 -12.13 33.00
N ASN A 231 -13.55 -11.31 32.89
CA ASN A 231 -13.55 -9.85 32.78
C ASN A 231 -12.70 -9.26 31.64
N ALA A 232 -13.26 -9.21 30.43
CA ALA A 232 -13.13 -8.00 29.62
C ALA A 232 -14.53 -7.64 29.13
N ALA A 233 -14.99 -6.44 29.49
CA ALA A 233 -16.17 -5.83 28.88
C ALA A 233 -16.07 -5.93 27.35
N PRO A 234 -17.19 -6.08 26.61
CA PRO A 234 -17.15 -6.37 25.19
C PRO A 234 -16.36 -5.28 24.47
N ALA A 235 -15.15 -5.59 24.03
CA ALA A 235 -14.44 -4.77 23.08
C ALA A 235 -15.26 -4.82 21.77
N PRO A 236 -15.56 -3.67 21.14
CA PRO A 236 -16.25 -3.68 19.87
C PRO A 236 -15.40 -4.48 18.88
N ALA A 237 -15.94 -5.60 18.38
CA ALA A 237 -15.31 -6.39 17.34
C ALA A 237 -14.95 -5.46 16.16
N PRO A 238 -13.70 -5.44 15.67
CA PRO A 238 -13.35 -4.69 14.49
C PRO A 238 -14.09 -5.33 13.31
N ARG A 239 -15.17 -4.67 12.87
CA ARG A 239 -15.93 -5.08 11.69
C ARG A 239 -15.10 -4.73 10.46
N PRO A 240 -14.80 -5.68 9.57
CA PRO A 240 -14.16 -5.36 8.30
C PRO A 240 -15.13 -4.46 7.52
N VAL A 241 -14.70 -3.22 7.27
CA VAL A 241 -15.36 -2.35 6.29
C VAL A 241 -15.10 -2.97 4.91
N LEU A 242 -16.18 -3.31 4.23
CA LEU A 242 -16.17 -3.93 2.91
C LEU A 242 -15.52 -2.98 1.90
N PHE A 243 -14.44 -3.43 1.24
CA PHE A 243 -13.79 -2.70 0.16
C PHE A 243 -14.82 -2.29 -0.90
N GLY A 244 -14.85 -1.00 -1.25
CA GLY A 244 -15.78 -0.42 -2.22
C GLY A 244 -16.94 0.39 -1.63
N SER A 245 -17.11 0.43 -0.30
CA SER A 245 -18.06 1.35 0.32
C SER A 245 -17.42 2.74 0.49
N LYS A 246 -17.78 3.69 -0.39
CA LYS A 246 -17.52 5.12 -0.15
C LYS A 246 -18.08 5.45 1.23
N ALA A 247 -17.20 5.84 2.15
CA ALA A 247 -17.56 6.21 3.51
C ALA A 247 -18.56 7.38 3.46
N ALA A 248 -19.84 7.07 3.61
CA ALA A 248 -20.83 8.06 4.00
C ALA A 248 -20.48 8.45 5.43
N SER A 249 -19.92 9.66 5.57
CA SER A 249 -19.80 10.36 6.84
C SER A 249 -21.17 10.34 7.53
N ARG A 250 -21.31 9.48 8.53
CA ARG A 250 -22.43 9.49 9.45
C ARG A 250 -21.84 9.61 10.84
N ASN A 251 -21.92 10.84 11.35
CA ASN A 251 -21.78 11.18 12.76
C ASN A 251 -22.62 10.20 13.61
N THR A 252 -21.95 9.29 14.30
CA THR A 252 -22.47 8.70 15.53
C THR A 252 -21.36 8.77 16.57
N GLN A 253 -21.42 9.83 17.38
CA GLN A 253 -20.85 9.83 18.71
C GLN A 253 -21.38 8.62 19.49
N THR A 254 -20.45 7.81 20.00
CA THR A 254 -20.32 7.34 21.39
C THR A 254 -19.88 5.87 21.44
N ALA A 255 -18.58 5.66 21.58
CA ALA A 255 -18.01 4.71 22.54
C ALA A 255 -16.57 5.18 22.76
N ALA A 256 -16.32 5.70 23.96
CA ALA A 256 -15.00 6.14 24.39
C ALA A 256 -14.01 4.99 24.20
N ALA A 257 -13.07 5.16 23.27
CA ALA A 257 -11.82 4.42 23.33
C ALA A 257 -11.24 4.68 24.72
N SER A 258 -10.92 3.61 25.43
CA SER A 258 -10.27 3.65 26.72
C SER A 258 -9.05 4.54 26.59
N ALA A 259 -9.16 5.78 27.09
CA ALA A 259 -8.02 6.62 27.30
C ALA A 259 -7.05 5.79 28.13
N ALA A 260 -5.88 5.47 27.58
CA ALA A 260 -4.74 5.10 28.41
C ALA A 260 -4.71 6.17 29.51
N ALA A 261 -4.88 5.74 30.75
CA ALA A 261 -4.99 6.65 31.87
C ALA A 261 -3.70 7.47 31.94
N VAL A 262 -3.73 8.67 31.34
CA VAL A 262 -2.68 9.66 31.47
C VAL A 262 -2.64 9.98 32.94
N ARG A 263 -1.60 9.46 33.61
CA ARG A 263 -1.38 9.64 35.04
C ARG A 263 -1.33 11.14 35.29
N SER A 264 -2.14 11.62 36.23
CA SER A 264 -2.27 13.04 36.57
C SER A 264 -0.96 13.60 37.14
N GLY A 265 -0.01 13.93 36.27
CA GLY A 265 1.19 14.70 36.56
C GLY A 265 1.04 16.15 36.13
N LYS A 266 1.90 17.04 36.64
CA LYS A 266 2.02 18.40 36.11
C LYS A 266 2.81 18.35 34.81
N PRO A 267 2.32 18.88 33.68
CA PRO A 267 3.06 18.86 32.43
C PRO A 267 4.34 19.68 32.58
N LEU A 268 5.45 19.15 32.06
CA LEU A 268 6.72 19.85 32.02
C LEU A 268 6.66 21.03 31.04
N PHE A 269 5.93 20.83 29.94
CA PHE A 269 5.75 21.84 28.91
C PHE A 269 4.35 21.74 28.29
N VAL A 270 3.76 22.89 27.98
CA VAL A 270 2.46 23.00 27.30
C VAL A 270 2.62 23.92 26.11
N ALA A 271 2.55 23.35 24.90
CA ALA A 271 2.49 24.10 23.65
C ALA A 271 1.02 24.35 23.29
N LYS A 272 0.61 25.61 23.16
CA LYS A 272 -0.75 25.98 22.76
C LYS A 272 -0.75 26.42 21.30
N PHE A 273 -1.37 25.64 20.42
CA PHE A 273 -1.46 25.90 18.99
C PHE A 273 -2.77 26.61 18.66
N LYS A 274 -2.83 27.92 19.00
CA LYS A 274 -3.94 28.79 18.59
C LYS A 274 -3.83 29.24 17.13
N ASN A 275 -2.62 29.29 16.59
CA ASN A 275 -2.29 29.62 15.19
C ASN A 275 -1.32 28.56 14.64
N ASP A 276 -1.24 28.38 13.32
CA ASP A 276 -0.36 27.34 12.72
C ASP A 276 1.14 27.64 12.89
N ASN A 277 1.51 28.85 13.32
CA ASN A 277 2.89 29.32 13.43
C ASN A 277 3.23 29.82 14.85
N VAL A 278 3.14 28.94 15.85
CA VAL A 278 3.55 29.25 17.23
C VAL A 278 5.03 28.97 17.41
N SER A 279 5.78 29.93 17.97
CA SER A 279 7.19 29.75 18.33
C SER A 279 7.32 28.92 19.62
N TYR A 280 7.25 27.59 19.52
CA TYR A 280 7.41 26.67 20.68
C TYR A 280 8.81 26.03 20.77
N LYS A 281 9.61 26.11 19.70
CA LYS A 281 10.87 25.35 19.55
C LYS A 281 11.93 25.69 20.59
N GLU A 282 12.10 26.97 20.93
CA GLU A 282 13.12 27.40 21.89
C GLU A 282 12.80 26.92 23.31
N GLY A 283 11.54 27.04 23.73
CA GLY A 283 11.04 26.52 25.01
C GLY A 283 11.10 24.99 25.08
N LEU A 284 10.74 24.30 24.00
CA LEU A 284 10.82 22.84 23.89
C LEU A 284 12.26 22.34 24.05
N SER A 285 13.20 22.94 23.32
CA SER A 285 14.61 22.52 23.35
C SER A 285 15.24 22.72 24.73
N THR A 286 14.87 23.80 25.42
CA THR A 286 15.35 24.08 26.79
C THR A 286 14.79 23.06 27.77
N ALA A 287 13.49 22.73 27.67
CA ALA A 287 12.84 21.76 28.54
C ALA A 287 13.38 20.32 28.32
N VAL A 288 13.59 19.92 27.07
CA VAL A 288 14.13 18.60 26.71
C VAL A 288 15.58 18.48 27.18
N LYS A 289 16.43 19.47 26.92
CA LYS A 289 17.82 19.47 27.40
C LYS A 289 17.91 19.45 28.92
N ALA A 290 17.07 20.21 29.62
CA ALA A 290 17.01 20.20 31.08
C ALA A 290 16.58 18.84 31.64
N ALA A 291 15.65 18.15 30.98
CA ALA A 291 15.21 16.81 31.37
C ALA A 291 16.29 15.74 31.14
N VAL A 292 16.90 15.73 29.95
CA VAL A 292 17.97 14.78 29.60
C VAL A 292 19.22 14.98 30.47
N ASN A 293 19.60 16.22 30.75
CA ASN A 293 20.75 16.53 31.63
C ASN A 293 20.51 16.09 33.09
N ARG A 294 19.26 16.05 33.54
CA ARG A 294 18.92 15.57 34.89
C ARG A 294 18.95 14.05 34.98
N LYS A 295 18.54 13.34 33.93
CA LYS A 295 18.50 11.87 33.90
C LYS A 295 18.61 11.37 32.45
N SER A 296 19.66 10.61 32.16
CA SER A 296 19.96 10.10 30.81
C SER A 296 18.96 9.07 30.28
N ASN A 297 18.18 8.42 31.15
CA ASN A 297 17.13 7.47 30.78
C ASN A 297 15.72 8.02 31.10
N THR A 298 15.45 9.23 30.63
CA THR A 298 14.14 9.89 30.78
C THR A 298 13.18 9.40 29.70
N VAL A 299 11.95 9.04 30.08
CA VAL A 299 10.87 8.71 29.14
C VAL A 299 9.98 9.94 28.96
N PHE A 300 9.79 10.36 27.71
CA PHE A 300 8.92 11.47 27.35
C PHE A 300 7.55 10.93 26.96
N GLU A 301 6.49 11.59 27.42
CA GLU A 301 5.12 11.30 27.00
C GLU A 301 4.52 12.58 26.38
N VAL A 302 4.27 12.53 25.08
CA VAL A 302 3.71 13.61 24.29
C VAL A 302 2.21 13.36 24.16
N VAL A 303 1.40 14.21 24.80
CA VAL A 303 -0.06 14.10 24.83
C VAL A 303 -0.68 15.20 23.98
N ALA A 304 -1.32 14.82 22.88
CA ALA A 304 -2.16 15.70 22.08
C ALA A 304 -3.47 15.99 22.84
N VAL A 305 -3.68 17.22 23.29
CA VAL A 305 -4.89 17.65 23.99
C VAL A 305 -5.74 18.52 23.08
N SER A 306 -7.04 18.23 22.96
CA SER A 306 -7.96 19.07 22.16
C SER A 306 -9.37 19.09 22.72
N ASN A 307 -10.16 20.08 22.29
CA ASN A 307 -11.60 20.17 22.58
C ASN A 307 -12.49 19.28 21.68
N GLY A 308 -11.91 18.35 20.92
CA GLY A 308 -12.62 17.41 20.05
C GLY A 308 -12.72 17.86 18.59
N SER A 309 -13.00 19.14 18.30
CA SER A 309 -13.04 19.65 16.92
C SER A 309 -11.64 19.85 16.31
N ALA A 310 -10.64 20.08 17.15
CA ALA A 310 -9.23 20.24 16.75
C ALA A 310 -8.36 18.97 16.92
N ALA A 311 -8.98 17.79 17.07
CA ALA A 311 -8.26 16.55 17.38
C ALA A 311 -7.23 16.14 16.31
N GLY A 312 -7.58 16.25 15.02
CA GLY A 312 -6.65 15.94 13.92
C GLY A 312 -5.44 16.88 13.87
N LYS A 313 -5.66 18.18 14.10
CA LYS A 313 -4.57 19.17 14.18
C LYS A 313 -3.66 18.90 15.38
N ALA A 314 -4.25 18.61 16.54
CA ALA A 314 -3.48 18.29 17.75
C ALA A 314 -2.60 17.05 17.56
N GLN A 315 -3.07 16.03 16.84
CA GLN A 315 -2.28 14.86 16.49
C GLN A 315 -1.14 15.19 15.52
N GLU A 316 -1.41 16.00 14.50
CA GLU A 316 -0.37 16.44 13.55
C GLU A 316 0.74 17.25 14.25
N HIS A 317 0.37 18.17 15.14
CA HIS A 317 1.34 18.93 15.94
C HIS A 317 2.12 18.05 16.92
N ALA A 318 1.47 17.03 17.51
CA ALA A 318 2.15 16.09 18.39
C ALA A 318 3.15 15.20 17.64
N ASN A 319 2.85 14.79 16.40
CA ASN A 319 3.80 14.07 15.55
C ASN A 319 5.00 14.94 15.17
N LYS A 320 4.78 16.22 14.82
CA LYS A 320 5.88 17.16 14.54
C LYS A 320 6.79 17.35 15.76
N ILE A 321 6.21 17.51 16.95
CA ILE A 321 6.97 17.61 18.20
C ILE A 321 7.74 16.32 18.50
N PHE A 322 7.15 15.15 18.24
CA PHE A 322 7.82 13.86 18.40
C PHE A 322 9.09 13.78 17.52
N GLU A 323 8.98 14.12 16.25
CA GLU A 323 10.11 14.14 15.31
C GLU A 323 11.19 15.13 15.75
N GLU A 324 10.80 16.32 16.26
CA GLU A 324 11.74 17.31 16.77
C GLU A 324 12.46 16.85 18.05
N ILE A 325 11.77 16.17 18.97
CA ILE A 325 12.40 15.61 20.19
C ILE A 325 13.37 14.49 19.83
N ALA A 326 13.02 13.65 18.85
CA ALA A 326 13.92 12.63 18.33
C ALA A 326 15.16 13.25 17.65
N ALA A 327 14.98 14.31 16.87
CA ALA A 327 16.08 15.06 16.26
C ALA A 327 17.00 15.75 17.28
N MET A 328 16.50 16.03 18.49
CA MET A 328 17.30 16.58 19.61
C MET A 328 18.10 15.50 20.38
N GLY A 329 18.07 14.24 19.94
CA GLY A 329 18.91 13.16 20.48
C GLY A 329 18.24 12.28 21.52
N VAL A 330 16.92 12.38 21.71
CA VAL A 330 16.17 11.45 22.56
C VAL A 330 15.87 10.18 21.76
N ASN A 331 16.12 9.01 22.36
CA ASN A 331 15.81 7.73 21.72
C ASN A 331 14.29 7.62 21.47
N PRO A 332 13.83 7.33 20.23
CA PRO A 332 12.41 7.16 19.92
C PRO A 332 11.69 6.11 20.79
N GLY A 333 12.40 5.08 21.25
CA GLY A 333 11.85 4.07 22.18
C GLY A 333 11.49 4.62 23.56
N ASN A 334 12.01 5.79 23.92
CA ASN A 334 11.72 6.50 25.16
C ASN A 334 10.68 7.61 24.97
N ILE A 335 9.98 7.67 23.83
CA ILE A 335 8.97 8.69 23.55
C ILE A 335 7.62 8.00 23.30
N ASN A 336 6.64 8.26 24.16
CA ASN A 336 5.28 7.76 24.01
C ASN A 336 4.38 8.87 23.47
N LEU A 337 3.55 8.55 22.47
CA LEU A 337 2.53 9.45 21.95
C LEU A 337 1.17 9.05 22.49
N SER A 338 0.39 10.01 22.97
CA SER A 338 -0.97 9.79 23.49
C SER A 338 -1.88 10.94 23.09
N ALA A 339 -3.19 10.72 23.11
CA ALA A 339 -4.17 11.74 22.80
C ALA A 339 -5.24 11.80 23.90
N LYS A 340 -5.66 13.02 24.24
CA LYS A 340 -6.68 13.29 25.26
C LYS A 340 -7.65 14.35 24.77
N THR A 341 -8.93 14.11 24.93
CA THR A 341 -9.96 15.12 24.68
C THR A 341 -10.30 15.80 26.00
N SER A 342 -10.20 17.13 26.05
CA SER A 342 -10.54 17.94 27.22
C SER A 342 -11.42 19.11 26.82
N ALA A 343 -12.57 19.27 27.47
CA ALA A 343 -13.49 20.39 27.26
C ALA A 343 -12.92 21.74 27.74
N GLN A 344 -11.80 21.72 28.48
CA GLN A 344 -11.11 22.90 28.99
C GLN A 344 -9.99 23.39 28.05
N ALA A 345 -9.71 22.67 26.97
CA ALA A 345 -8.68 23.04 26.00
C ALA A 345 -9.22 24.12 25.05
N ASP A 346 -8.48 25.22 24.92
CA ASP A 346 -8.85 26.35 24.04
C ASP A 346 -8.19 26.19 22.65
N GLY A 347 -8.46 25.04 22.01
CA GLY A 347 -7.92 24.65 20.70
C GLY A 347 -7.08 23.37 20.72
N ALA A 348 -6.08 23.29 19.81
CA ALA A 348 -5.09 22.22 19.79
C ALA A 348 -3.95 22.55 20.76
N GLU A 349 -3.70 21.69 21.73
CA GLU A 349 -2.59 21.82 22.67
C GLU A 349 -1.76 20.53 22.67
N VAL A 350 -0.46 20.65 22.92
CA VAL A 350 0.42 19.49 23.10
C VAL A 350 1.09 19.62 24.46
N TRP A 351 0.87 18.62 25.31
CA TRP A 351 1.40 18.57 26.66
C TRP A 351 2.51 17.53 26.71
N ILE A 352 3.64 17.88 27.31
CA ILE A 352 4.80 16.99 27.40
C ILE A 352 5.03 16.65 28.86
N PHE A 353 5.07 15.36 29.15
CA PHE A 353 5.41 14.81 30.44
C PHE A 353 6.75 14.08 30.36
N VAL A 354 7.41 13.98 31.51
CA VAL A 354 8.73 13.38 31.68
C VAL A 354 8.67 12.43 32.87
N HIS A 355 9.18 11.21 32.69
CA HIS A 355 9.20 10.13 33.69
C HIS A 355 10.61 9.57 33.91
#